data_AF-A0A6N8J7M1-F1
#
_entry.id   AF-A0A6N8J7M1-F1
#
_cell.length_a   1.000
_cell.length_b   1.000
_cell.length_c   1.000
_cell.angle_alpha   90.00
_cell.angle_beta   90.00
_cell.angle_gamma   90.00
#
_symmetry.space_group_name_H-M   'P 1'
#
loop_
_entity.id
_entity.type
_entity.pdbx_description
1 polymer ?
#
loop_
_entity_poly.entity_id
_entity_poly.type
_entity_poly.pdbx_seq_one_letter_code
_entity_poly.pdbx_strand_id
1 'polypeptide(L)' 'MTTITIPAINSDQETAIMLFLDALHVPYKMTGDIDETDYLLSSPANAEHLNKSMEQGKNGQVTRISLDDIC' A
#
# COMPACT_ATOMS: atom_id res chain seq x y z
N MET A 1 24.25 9.25 -3.72
CA MET A 1 24.09 7.98 -2.97
C MET A 1 22.62 7.63 -3.02
N THR A 2 22.28 6.40 -3.38
CA THR A 2 20.89 5.95 -3.50
C THR A 2 20.48 5.30 -2.19
N THR A 3 19.45 5.82 -1.53
CA THR A 3 18.93 5.28 -0.27
C THR A 3 17.65 4.52 -0.56
N ILE A 4 17.53 3.30 -0.02
CA ILE A 4 16.31 2.50 -0.16
C ILE A 4 15.31 2.89 0.94
N THR A 5 14.07 3.17 0.54
CA THR A 5 12.95 3.40 1.47
C THR A 5 12.18 2.11 1.63
N ILE A 6 11.92 1.72 2.88
CA ILE A 6 11.34 0.42 3.21
C ILE A 6 10.00 0.63 3.89
N PRO A 7 8.90 0.20 3.26
CA PRO A 7 7.60 0.10 3.90
C PRO A 7 7.53 -1.25 4.64
N ALA A 8 7.75 -1.25 5.96
CA ALA A 8 7.56 -2.44 6.78
C ALA A 8 6.11 -2.53 7.28
N ILE A 9 5.48 -3.70 7.12
CA ILE A 9 4.07 -3.94 7.47
C ILE A 9 3.95 -4.36 8.94
N ASN A 10 5.00 -4.96 9.52
CA ASN A 10 5.06 -5.34 10.93
C ASN A 10 6.51 -5.42 11.43
N SER A 11 6.68 -5.56 12.75
CA SER A 11 7.98 -5.58 13.44
C SER A 11 8.90 -6.72 13.02
N ASP A 12 8.34 -7.88 12.69
CA ASP A 12 9.12 -9.06 12.31
C ASP A 12 9.71 -8.88 10.90
N GLN A 13 8.91 -8.32 9.99
CA GLN A 13 9.35 -7.97 8.64
C GLN A 13 10.38 -6.85 8.68
N GLU A 14 10.19 -5.83 9.51
CA GLU A 14 11.15 -4.74 9.71
C GLU A 14 12.51 -5.29 10.15
N THR A 15 12.52 -6.13 11.19
CA THR A 15 13.73 -6.75 11.74
C THR A 15 14.47 -7.58 10.68
N ALA A 16 13.73 -8.40 9.91
CA ALA A 16 14.32 -9.23 8.87
C ALA A 16 14.97 -8.40 7.75
N ILE A 17 14.31 -7.32 7.32
CA ILE A 17 14.82 -6.46 6.25
C ILE A 17 16.03 -5.64 6.73
N MET A 18 16.01 -5.11 7.96
CA MET A 18 17.15 -4.41 8.56
C MET A 18 18.39 -5.30 8.58
N LEU A 19 18.25 -6.51 9.13
CA LEU A 19 19.36 -7.46 9.26
C LEU A 19 20.00 -7.77 7.91
N PHE A 20 19.18 -7.93 6.87
CA PHE A 20 19.66 -8.21 5.52
C PHE A 20 20.42 -7.03 4.90
N LEU A 21 19.91 -5.80 5.05
CA LEU A 21 20.53 -4.61 4.46
C LEU A 21 21.78 -4.16 5.22
N ASP A 22 21.81 -4.33 6.54
CA ASP A 22 22.99 -4.12 7.38
C ASP A 22 24.12 -5.04 6.95
N ALA A 23 23.83 -6.34 6.70
CA ALA A 23 24.83 -7.30 6.20
C ALA A 23 25.44 -6.89 4.85
N LEU A 24 24.65 -6.24 4.00
CA LEU A 24 25.09 -5.74 2.69
C LEU A 24 25.67 -4.33 2.73
N HIS A 25 25.72 -3.68 3.90
CA HIS A 25 26.15 -2.29 4.07
C HIS A 25 25.40 -1.31 3.18
N VAL A 26 24.11 -1.59 2.92
CA VAL A 26 23.26 -0.76 2.08
C VAL A 26 22.59 0.31 2.95
N PRO A 27 22.71 1.60 2.63
CA PRO A 27 22.03 2.65 3.39
C PRO A 27 20.51 2.61 3.13
N TYR A 28 19.71 2.59 4.20
CA TYR A 28 18.25 2.61 4.14
C TYR A 28 17.63 3.63 5.10
N LYS A 29 16.34 3.93 4.86
CA LYS A 29 15.51 4.77 5.74
C LYS A 29 14.18 4.07 5.99
N MET A 30 13.83 3.91 7.26
CA MET A 30 12.51 3.45 7.67
C MET A 30 11.50 4.59 7.58
N THR A 31 10.39 4.34 6.90
CA THR A 31 9.18 5.16 6.99
C THR A 31 8.24 4.44 7.95
N GLY A 32 8.04 5.02 9.15
CA GLY A 32 7.09 4.49 10.13
C GLY A 32 5.66 4.46 9.60
N ASP A 33 4.78 3.75 10.33
CA ASP A 33 3.37 3.43 10.04
C ASP A 33 2.88 3.94 8.68
N ILE A 34 2.87 3.02 7.73
CA ILE A 34 2.37 3.26 6.39
C ILE A 34 0.89 3.56 6.53
N ASP A 35 0.46 4.79 6.22
CA ASP A 35 -0.94 5.03 5.92
C ASP A 35 -1.26 4.17 4.69
N GLU A 36 -2.00 3.09 4.89
CA GLU A 36 -2.38 2.16 3.82
C GLU A 36 -3.03 2.88 2.65
N THR A 37 -3.66 4.03 2.91
CA THR A 37 -4.21 4.94 1.90
C THR A 37 -3.12 5.56 1.03
N ASP A 38 -2.03 6.05 1.61
CA ASP A 38 -0.90 6.62 0.87
C ASP A 38 -0.18 5.54 0.05
N TYR A 39 -0.07 4.32 0.57
CA TYR A 39 0.46 3.19 -0.19
C TYR A 39 -0.44 2.82 -1.37
N LEU A 40 -1.75 2.69 -1.15
CA LEU A 40 -2.70 2.40 -2.21
C LEU A 40 -2.70 3.48 -3.30
N LEU A 41 -2.52 4.75 -2.94
CA LEU A 41 -2.46 5.89 -3.86
C LEU A 41 -1.08 6.13 -4.48
N SER A 42 -0.02 5.46 -3.99
CA SER A 42 1.35 5.65 -4.48
C SER A 42 1.54 5.21 -5.95
N SER A 43 0.70 4.31 -6.44
CA SER A 43 0.70 3.88 -7.84
C SER A 43 -0.29 4.71 -8.67
N PRO A 44 0.14 5.34 -9.77
CA PRO A 44 -0.75 6.06 -10.68
C PRO A 44 -1.92 5.19 -11.18
N ALA A 45 -1.68 3.89 -11.40
CA ALA A 45 -2.71 2.95 -11.82
C ALA A 45 -3.78 2.75 -10.74
N ASN A 46 -3.38 2.63 -9.48
CA ASN A 46 -4.33 2.46 -8.38
C ASN A 46 -5.14 3.74 -8.13
N ALA A 47 -4.49 4.89 -8.19
CA ALA A 47 -5.16 6.19 -8.08
C ALA A 47 -6.20 6.38 -9.20
N GLU A 48 -5.86 6.02 -10.44
CA GLU A 48 -6.79 6.04 -11.58
C GLU A 48 -7.96 5.07 -11.39
N HIS A 49 -7.69 3.85 -10.93
CA HIS A 49 -8.73 2.86 -10.63
C HIS A 49 -9.70 3.32 -9.53
N LEU A 50 -9.19 3.95 -8.47
CA LEU A 50 -10.02 4.52 -7.42
C LEU A 50 -10.89 5.66 -7.95
N ASN A 51 -10.31 6.60 -8.70
CA ASN A 51 -11.04 7.70 -9.32
C ASN A 51 -12.16 7.21 -10.24
N LYS A 52 -11.87 6.22 -11.08
CA LYS A 52 -12.86 5.59 -11.95
C LYS A 52 -13.98 4.92 -11.16
N SER A 53 -13.65 4.23 -10.07
CA SER A 53 -14.65 3.60 -9.19
C SER A 53 -15.55 4.63 -8.52
N MET A 54 -15.01 5.78 -8.10
CA MET A 54 -15.80 6.90 -7.56
C MET A 54 -16.74 7.51 -8.61
N GLU A 55 -16.29 7.69 -9.85
CA GLU A 55 -17.14 8.17 -10.95
C GLU A 55 -18.26 7.18 -11.28
N GLN A 56 -17.96 5.89 -11.34
CA GLN A 56 -18.96 4.84 -11.54
C GLN A 56 -20.01 4.86 -10.42
N GLY A 57 -19.58 5.08 -9.17
CA GLY A 57 -20.46 5.33 -8.02
C GLY A 57 -21.43 6.49 -8.23
N LYS A 58 -20.92 7.64 -8.64
CA LYS A 58 -21.73 8.84 -8.92
C LYS A 58 -22.73 8.63 -10.06
N ASN A 59 -22.34 7.85 -11.07
CA ASN A 59 -23.16 7.54 -12.23
C ASN A 59 -24.13 6.36 -12.00
N GLY A 60 -24.17 5.79 -10.79
CA GLY A 60 -25.02 4.63 -10.47
C GLY A 60 -24.58 3.32 -11.11
N GLN A 61 -23.37 3.26 -11.67
CA GLN A 61 -22.76 2.07 -12.29
C GLN A 61 -22.10 1.18 -11.24
N VAL A 62 -22.85 0.81 -10.20
CA VAL A 62 -22.35 -0.01 -9.09
C VAL A 62 -23.15 -1.28 -8.95
N THR A 63 -22.46 -2.37 -8.62
CA THR A 63 -23.11 -3.61 -8.18
C THR A 63 -23.19 -3.56 -6.66
N ARG A 64 -24.41 -3.50 -6.11
CA ARG A 64 -24.63 -3.60 -4.68
C ARG A 64 -24.73 -5.08 -4.31
N ILE A 65 -23.89 -5.50 -3.39
CA ILE A 65 -23.92 -6.84 -2.81
C ILE A 65 -24.21 -6.63 -1.32
N SER A 66 -25.28 -7.23 -0.83
CA SER A 66 -25.58 -7.32 0.60
C SER A 66 -24.82 -8.50 1.21
N LEU A 67 -24.57 -8.45 2.52
CA LEU A 67 -24.06 -9.62 3.25
C LEU A 67 -25.04 -10.80 3.18
N ASP A 68 -26.33 -10.51 3.01
CA ASP A 68 -27.37 -11.52 2.82
C ASP A 68 -27.25 -12.24 1.46
N ASP A 69 -26.57 -11.65 0.48
CA ASP A 69 -26.34 -12.26 -0.85
C ASP A 69 -25.13 -13.22 -0.85
N ILE A 70 -24.38 -13.26 0.26
CA ILE A 70 -23.15 -14.05 0.43
C ILE A 70 -23.38 -15.21 1.42
N CYS A 71 -24.56 -15.27 2.08
CA CYS A 71 -24.93 -16.28 3.07
C CYS A 71 -25.80 -17.40 2.49
#